data_AF-A0A971QJW9-F1
#
_entry.id   AF-A0A971QJW9-F1
#
_cell.length_a   1.000
_cell.length_b   1.000
_cell.length_c   1.000
_cell.angle_alpha   90.00
_cell.angle_beta   90.00
_cell.angle_gamma   90.00
#
_symmetry.space_group_name_H-M   'P 1'
#
loop_
_entity.id
_entity.type
_entity.pdbx_description
1 polymer ?
#
loop_
_entity_poly.entity_id
_entity_poly.type
_entity_poly.pdbx_seq_one_letter_code
_entity_poly.pdbx_strand_id
1 'polypeptide(L)'
;MKPCPELSREYLLFWLLADETCGRINATCTGARMPRAQMNDVLGFDIPVPPLAEQQRIVAKLDAFSSETQRLARIYERKLAALEALKKSLLHRAFSGEL
;
A
#
# COMPACT_ATOMS: atom_id res chain seq x y z
N MET A 1 -13.49 -10.16 -13.93
CA MET A 1 -13.55 -10.96 -12.69
C MET A 1 -14.73 -10.44 -11.88
N LYS A 2 -15.90 -11.10 -11.93
CA LYS A 2 -17.06 -10.68 -11.12
C LYS A 2 -16.86 -11.22 -9.69
N PRO A 3 -17.12 -10.43 -8.63
CA PRO A 3 -17.12 -10.98 -7.27
C PRO A 3 -18.22 -12.05 -7.17
N CYS A 4 -17.84 -13.29 -6.94
CA CYS A 4 -18.77 -14.35 -6.57
C CYS A 4 -19.24 -14.12 -5.12
N PRO A 5 -20.40 -14.63 -4.69
CA PRO A 5 -20.89 -14.46 -3.30
C PRO A 5 -19.90 -14.94 -2.23
N GLU A 6 -18.99 -15.84 -2.62
CA GLU A 6 -17.98 -16.46 -1.77
C GLU A 6 -16.66 -15.66 -1.72
N LEU A 7 -16.53 -14.56 -2.47
CA LEU A 7 -15.32 -13.76 -2.57
C LEU A 7 -15.57 -12.31 -2.14
N SER A 8 -14.98 -11.91 -1.02
CA SER A 8 -14.95 -10.52 -0.56
C SER A 8 -14.16 -9.64 -1.53
N ARG A 9 -14.70 -8.45 -1.80
CA ARG A 9 -14.06 -7.45 -2.65
C ARG A 9 -12.74 -6.95 -2.04
N GLU A 10 -12.71 -6.79 -0.72
CA GLU A 10 -11.56 -6.32 0.04
C GLU A 10 -10.43 -7.35 0.00
N TYR A 11 -10.77 -8.63 0.16
CA TYR A 11 -9.80 -9.72 0.01
C TYR A 11 -9.23 -9.75 -1.40
N LEU A 12 -10.09 -9.67 -2.43
CA LEU A 12 -9.65 -9.63 -3.83
C LEU A 12 -8.71 -8.44 -4.09
N LEU A 13 -9.00 -7.27 -3.53
CA LEU A 13 -8.13 -6.10 -3.64
C LEU A 13 -6.74 -6.40 -3.07
N PHE A 14 -6.65 -6.89 -1.84
CA PHE A 14 -5.35 -7.22 -1.23
C PHE A 14 -4.60 -8.32 -1.98
N TRP A 15 -5.31 -9.33 -2.49
CA TRP A 15 -4.71 -10.38 -3.31
C TRP A 15 -4.15 -9.83 -4.63
N LEU A 16 -4.86 -8.92 -5.32
CA LEU A 16 -4.39 -8.27 -6.53
C LEU A 16 -3.18 -7.36 -6.30
N LEU A 17 -3.08 -6.76 -5.10
CA LEU A 17 -1.97 -5.88 -4.72
C LEU A 17 -0.74 -6.64 -4.21
N ALA A 18 -0.86 -7.94 -3.92
CA ALA A 18 0.27 -8.74 -3.48
C ALA A 18 1.36 -8.77 -4.56
N ASP A 19 2.63 -8.66 -4.15
CA ASP A 19 3.77 -8.59 -5.06
C ASP A 19 3.84 -9.80 -6.01
N GLU A 20 3.53 -10.99 -5.50
CA GLU A 20 3.45 -12.20 -6.30
C GLU A 20 2.40 -12.07 -7.42
N THR A 21 1.20 -11.61 -7.09
CA THR A 21 0.12 -11.40 -8.06
C THR A 21 0.48 -10.31 -9.06
N CYS A 22 1.01 -9.19 -8.61
CA CYS A 22 1.52 -8.13 -9.47
C CYS A 22 2.60 -8.64 -10.43
N GLY A 23 3.54 -9.46 -9.94
CA GLY A 23 4.56 -10.11 -10.75
C GLY A 23 3.97 -11.03 -11.82
N ARG A 24 2.98 -11.84 -11.46
CA ARG A 24 2.24 -12.69 -12.40
C ARG A 24 1.51 -11.88 -13.46
N ILE A 25 0.80 -10.81 -13.07
CA ILE A 25 0.11 -9.91 -14.00
C ILE A 25 1.13 -9.26 -14.96
N ASN A 26 2.25 -8.76 -14.43
CA ASN A 26 3.31 -8.15 -15.23
C ASN A 26 3.93 -9.14 -16.23
N ALA A 27 4.03 -10.43 -15.89
CA ALA A 27 4.51 -11.46 -16.80
C ALA A 27 3.57 -11.69 -18.01
N THR A 28 2.28 -11.35 -17.88
CA THR A 28 1.32 -11.37 -19.01
C THR A 28 1.44 -10.13 -19.91
N CYS A 29 2.25 -9.14 -19.54
CA CYS A 29 2.33 -7.90 -20.29
C CYS A 29 3.05 -8.09 -21.62
N THR A 30 2.41 -7.63 -22.70
CA THR A 30 2.99 -7.64 -24.06
C THR A 30 3.17 -6.23 -24.59
N GLY A 31 4.17 -6.04 -25.46
CA GLY A 31 4.47 -4.76 -26.13
C GLY A 31 5.58 -3.95 -25.45
N ALA A 32 6.52 -3.43 -26.25
CA ALA A 32 7.74 -2.79 -25.73
C ALA A 32 7.55 -1.33 -25.28
N ARG A 33 6.66 -0.57 -25.94
CA ARG A 33 6.48 0.88 -25.69
C ARG A 33 5.37 1.18 -24.68
N MET A 34 4.32 0.37 -24.68
CA MET A 34 3.17 0.48 -23.78
C MET A 34 2.73 -0.94 -23.38
N PRO A 35 3.44 -1.59 -22.44
CA PRO A 35 3.11 -2.94 -22.00
C PRO A 35 1.69 -2.99 -21.45
N ARG A 36 0.89 -3.94 -21.94
CA ARG A 36 -0.48 -4.18 -21.44
C ARG A 36 -0.61 -5.63 -21.01
N ALA A 37 -1.19 -5.84 -19.84
CA ALA A 37 -1.56 -7.16 -19.37
C ALA A 37 -2.61 -7.77 -20.31
N GLN A 38 -2.43 -9.05 -20.62
CA GLN A 38 -3.41 -9.81 -21.40
C GLN A 38 -4.58 -10.20 -20.50
N MET A 39 -5.73 -9.58 -20.74
CA MET A 39 -6.90 -9.73 -19.86
C MET A 39 -7.36 -11.19 -19.75
N ASN A 40 -7.27 -11.97 -20.83
CA ASN A 40 -7.66 -13.39 -20.80
C ASN A 40 -6.78 -14.20 -19.85
N ASP A 41 -5.48 -13.92 -19.82
CA ASP A 41 -4.53 -14.60 -18.93
C ASP A 41 -4.79 -14.21 -17.48
N VAL A 42 -4.99 -12.92 -17.21
CA VAL A 42 -5.31 -12.42 -15.85
C VAL A 42 -6.64 -12.98 -15.33
N LEU A 43 -7.65 -13.10 -16.20
CA LEU A 43 -8.94 -13.70 -15.82
C LEU A 43 -8.86 -15.22 -15.57
N GLY A 44 -7.83 -15.88 -16.11
CA GLY A 44 -7.56 -17.31 -15.90
C GLY A 44 -6.74 -17.61 -14.65
N PHE A 45 -6.37 -16.61 -13.84
CA PHE A 45 -5.62 -16.86 -12.62
C PHE A 45 -6.47 -17.58 -11.58
N ASP A 46 -5.92 -18.67 -11.04
CA ASP A 46 -6.47 -19.31 -9.85
C ASP A 46 -6.30 -18.39 -8.64
N ILE A 47 -7.45 -18.03 -8.05
CA ILE A 47 -7.53 -17.20 -6.86
C ILE A 47 -7.78 -18.15 -5.67
N PRO A 48 -6.96 -18.12 -4.62
CA PRO A 48 -7.30 -18.82 -3.39
C PRO A 48 -8.53 -18.16 -2.76
N VAL A 49 -9.62 -18.91 -2.60
CA VAL A 49 -10.87 -18.43 -1.99
C VAL A 49 -11.09 -19.17 -0.66
N PRO A 50 -10.47 -18.72 0.45
CA PRO A 50 -10.73 -19.31 1.76
C PRO A 50 -12.16 -18.98 2.23
N PRO A 51 -12.68 -19.59 3.31
CA PRO A 51 -13.99 -19.23 3.85
C PRO A 51 -14.11 -17.73 4.16
N LEU A 52 -15.31 -17.14 4.01
CA LEU A 52 -15.54 -15.69 4.18
C LEU A 52 -15.02 -15.14 5.52
N ALA A 53 -15.18 -15.90 6.62
CA ALA A 53 -14.67 -15.50 7.93
C ALA A 53 -13.13 -15.36 7.94
N GLU A 54 -12.43 -16.24 7.22
CA GLU A 54 -10.97 -16.18 7.08
C GLU A 54 -10.55 -15.01 6.18
N GLN A 55 -11.27 -14.76 5.08
CA GLN A 55 -11.06 -13.59 4.24
C GLN A 55 -11.17 -12.28 5.05
N GLN A 56 -12.22 -12.14 5.86
CA GLN A 56 -12.43 -11.00 6.73
C GLN A 56 -11.30 -10.84 7.76
N ARG A 57 -10.84 -11.95 8.35
CA ARG A 57 -9.71 -11.94 9.30
C ARG A 57 -8.42 -11.46 8.64
N ILE A 58 -8.13 -11.91 7.42
CA ILE A 58 -6.97 -11.48 6.64
C ILE A 58 -7.06 -9.98 6.34
N VAL A 59 -8.20 -9.53 5.82
CA VAL A 59 -8.47 -8.11 5.51
C VAL A 59 -8.27 -7.23 6.73
N ALA A 60 -8.88 -7.57 7.86
CA ALA A 60 -8.77 -6.80 9.10
C ALA A 60 -7.32 -6.65 9.58
N LYS A 61 -6.50 -7.70 9.42
CA LYS A 61 -5.08 -7.67 9.77
C LYS A 61 -4.28 -6.75 8.83
N LEU A 62 -4.55 -6.81 7.53
CA LEU A 62 -3.88 -5.97 6.54
C LEU A 62 -4.27 -4.50 6.70
N ASP A 63 -5.54 -4.20 6.97
CA ASP A 63 -6.01 -2.85 7.25
C ASP A 63 -5.39 -2.26 8.52
N ALA A 64 -5.23 -3.08 9.57
CA ALA A 64 -4.55 -2.67 10.79
C ALA A 64 -3.09 -2.30 10.51
N PHE A 65 -2.36 -3.10 9.72
CA PHE A 65 -0.98 -2.78 9.33
C PHE A 65 -0.89 -1.53 8.45
N SER A 66 -1.80 -1.36 7.50
CA SER A 66 -1.86 -0.16 6.66
C SER A 66 -2.09 1.09 7.51
N SER A 67 -3.05 1.02 8.43
CA SER A 67 -3.37 2.13 9.34
C SER A 67 -2.20 2.51 10.25
N GLU A 68 -1.52 1.51 10.84
CA GLU A 68 -0.36 1.73 11.68
C GLU A 68 0.82 2.32 10.90
N THR A 69 1.06 1.83 9.68
CA THR A 69 2.10 2.36 8.80
C THR A 69 1.85 3.84 8.46
N GLN A 70 0.61 4.19 8.10
CA GLN A 70 0.25 5.59 7.83
C GLN A 70 0.37 6.46 9.09
N ARG A 71 0.01 5.94 10.26
CA ARG A 71 0.16 6.66 11.54
C ARG A 71 1.63 6.97 11.81
N LEU A 72 2.51 5.99 11.64
CA LEU A 72 3.95 6.15 11.82
C LEU A 72 4.53 7.16 10.81
N ALA A 73 4.18 7.06 9.53
CA ALA A 73 4.62 7.99 8.50
C ALA A 73 4.30 9.45 8.88
N ARG A 74 3.05 9.73 9.30
CA ARG A 74 2.63 11.06 9.76
C ARG A 74 3.41 11.55 10.98
N ILE A 75 3.77 10.65 11.91
CA ILE A 75 4.60 11.02 13.06
C ILE A 75 6.00 11.44 12.61
N TYR A 76 6.61 10.70 11.67
CA TYR A 76 7.93 11.03 11.14
C TYR A 76 7.92 12.36 10.39
N GLU A 77 6.92 12.63 9.56
CA GLU A 77 6.75 13.90 8.87
C GLU A 77 6.67 15.09 9.85
N ARG A 78 5.88 14.94 10.93
CA ARG A 78 5.78 15.97 11.98
C ARG A 78 7.10 16.18 12.71
N LYS A 79 7.83 15.11 13.01
CA LYS A 79 9.15 15.20 13.65
C LYS A 79 10.15 15.94 12.76
N LEU A 80 10.16 15.64 11.45
CA LEU A 80 11.05 16.30 10.51
C LEU A 80 10.74 17.81 10.41
N ALA A 81 9.47 18.18 10.34
CA ALA A 81 9.05 19.58 10.34
C ALA A 81 9.44 20.31 11.64
N ALA A 82 9.29 19.65 12.80
CA ALA A 82 9.68 20.22 14.09
C ALA A 82 11.20 20.42 14.21
N LEU A 83 12.01 19.48 13.70
CA LEU A 83 13.46 19.61 13.66
C LEU A 83 13.91 20.78 12.78
N GLU A 84 13.29 20.97 11.62
CA GLU A 84 13.56 22.12 10.75
C GLU A 84 13.20 23.45 11.41
N ALA A 85 12.04 23.51 12.10
CA ALA A 85 11.65 24.70 12.85
C ALA A 85 12.61 25.00 14.01
N LEU A 86 13.02 23.98 14.76
CA LEU A 86 13.97 24.11 15.86
C LEU A 86 15.33 24.60 15.35
N LYS A 87 15.84 24.02 14.26
CA LYS A 87 17.09 24.46 13.63
C LYS A 87 17.03 25.93 13.24
N LYS A 88 15.94 26.37 12.60
CA LYS A 88 15.75 27.78 12.22
C LYS A 88 15.71 28.70 13.44
N SER A 89 15.01 28.30 14.50
CA SER A 89 14.93 29.07 15.75
C SER A 89 16.28 29.20 16.44
N LEU A 90 17.07 28.12 16.53
CA LEU A 90 18.41 28.15 17.11
C LEU A 90 19.36 29.04 16.32
N LEU A 91 19.36 28.95 14.98
CA LEU A 91 20.16 29.84 14.14
C LEU A 91 19.75 31.29 14.32
N HIS A 92 18.45 31.57 14.34
CA HIS A 92 17.95 32.94 14.56
C HIS A 92 18.45 33.50 15.88
N ARG A 93 18.31 32.74 16.98
CA ARG A 93 18.80 33.14 18.31
C ARG A 93 20.32 33.33 18.36
N ALA A 94 21.08 32.48 17.67
CA ALA A 94 22.54 32.60 17.60
C ALA A 94 22.97 33.90 16.89
N PHE A 95 22.27 34.26 15.81
CA PHE A 95 22.57 35.48 15.04
C PHE A 95 21.97 36.76 15.64
N SER A 96 20.95 36.67 16.50
CA SER A 96 20.39 37.81 17.24
C SER A 96 21.07 38.08 18.59
N GLY A 97 21.99 37.20 19.03
CA GLY A 97 22.69 37.35 20.32
C GLY A 97 21.84 36.96 21.54
N GLU A 98 20.77 36.21 21.34
CA GLU A 98 19.82 35.75 22.38
C GLU A 98 20.14 34.32 22.88
N LEU A 99 21.40 33.92 22.79
CA LEU A 99 21.88 32.57 23.08
C LEU A 99 22.88 32.55 24.22
#